data_AF-A0A661LHE4-F1
#
_entry.id   AF-A0A661LHE4-F1
#
_cell.length_a   1.000
_cell.length_b   1.000
_cell.length_c   1.000
_cell.angle_alpha   90.00
_cell.angle_beta   90.00
_cell.angle_gamma   90.00
#
_symmetry.space_group_name_H-M   'P 1'
#
loop_
_entity.id
_entity.type
_entity.pdbx_description
1 polymer ?
#
loop_
_entity_poly.entity_id
_entity_poly.type
_entity_poly.pdbx_seq_one_letter_code
_entity_poly.pdbx_strand_id
1 'polypeptide(L)'
;MYLANENEKLRNTIAERRNIPFEKAVCGGCRNENGTIAFLNMTEPCNVYKCSRNRGINFCYDCSEFPCDHLHPYADKASQVPHNTKVFNLCLIKKMGLEAWAKEKAKNVKDTYFKGKFKL
;
A
#
# COMPACT_ATOMS: atom_id res chain seq x y z
N MET A 1 7.89 4.33 5.68
CA MET A 1 7.70 5.58 4.93
C MET A 1 6.84 6.56 5.72
N TYR A 2 5.59 6.24 6.07
CA TYR A 2 4.76 7.16 6.88
C TYR A 2 5.46 7.65 8.18
N LEU A 3 6.06 6.75 8.96
CA LEU A 3 6.80 7.13 10.17
C LEU A 3 8.00 8.07 9.92
N ALA A 4 8.49 8.18 8.69
CA ALA A 4 9.56 9.12 8.34
C ALA A 4 9.11 10.57 8.44
N ASN A 5 7.80 10.84 8.47
CA ASN A 5 7.27 12.18 8.73
C ASN A 5 7.71 12.72 10.11
N GLU A 6 7.91 11.84 11.09
CA GLU A 6 8.26 12.21 12.47
C GLU A 6 9.61 11.63 12.92
N ASN A 7 10.24 10.79 12.09
CA ASN A 7 11.51 10.14 12.40
C ASN A 7 12.58 10.55 11.38
N GLU A 8 13.39 11.54 11.75
CA GLU A 8 14.44 12.11 10.91
C GLU A 8 15.52 11.08 10.50
N LYS A 9 15.97 10.24 11.44
CA LYS A 9 16.94 9.17 11.16
C LYS A 9 16.42 8.20 10.10
N LEU A 10 15.16 7.80 10.22
CA LEU A 10 14.49 6.96 9.23
C LEU A 10 14.35 7.69 7.89
N ARG A 11 14.02 8.99 7.91
CA ARG A 11 13.91 9.81 6.70
C ARG A 11 15.24 9.90 5.94
N ASN A 12 16.34 10.19 6.63
CA ASN A 12 17.69 10.18 6.05
C ASN A 12 18.02 8.83 5.42
N THR A 13 17.77 7.73 6.15
CA THR A 13 17.99 6.37 5.62
C THR A 13 17.18 6.10 4.34
N ILE A 14 15.94 6.59 4.28
CA ILE A 14 15.07 6.44 3.10
C ILE A 14 15.61 7.27 1.93
N ALA A 15 15.98 8.54 2.17
CA ALA A 15 16.51 9.46 1.18
C ALA A 15 17.75 8.89 0.49
N GLU A 16 18.72 8.42 1.28
CA GLU A 16 19.95 7.78 0.81
C GLU A 16 19.66 6.52 -0.02
N ARG A 17 18.88 5.58 0.54
CA ARG A 17 18.57 4.31 -0.15
C ARG A 17 17.78 4.48 -1.44
N ARG A 18 17.00 5.55 -1.55
CA ARG A 18 16.19 5.86 -2.74
C ARG A 18 16.86 6.86 -3.68
N ASN A 19 18.01 7.40 -3.30
CA ASN A 19 18.71 8.46 -4.02
C ASN A 19 17.76 9.64 -4.36
N ILE A 20 17.07 10.15 -3.33
CA ILE A 20 16.15 11.30 -3.44
C ILE A 20 16.50 12.38 -2.42
N PRO A 21 16.13 13.65 -2.66
CA PRO A 21 16.23 14.71 -1.66
C PRO A 21 15.48 14.34 -0.37
N PHE A 22 16.02 14.80 0.76
CA PHE A 22 15.45 14.55 2.09
C PHE A 22 13.99 15.01 2.19
N GLU A 23 13.65 16.11 1.54
CA GLU A 23 12.32 16.71 1.49
C GLU A 23 11.31 15.82 0.77
N LYS A 24 11.77 14.99 -0.18
CA LYS A 24 10.93 14.03 -0.90
C LYS A 24 10.76 12.70 -0.17
N ALA A 25 11.55 12.42 0.87
CA ALA A 25 11.51 11.18 1.65
C ALA A 25 10.38 11.13 2.71
N VAL A 26 9.29 11.86 2.47
CA VAL A 26 8.08 11.91 3.31
C VAL A 26 6.97 11.05 2.72
N CYS A 27 5.93 10.75 3.51
CA CYS A 27 4.75 10.04 3.01
C CYS A 27 3.49 10.44 3.79
N GLY A 28 2.67 11.32 3.23
CA GLY A 28 1.34 11.69 3.72
C GLY A 28 0.26 10.64 3.45
N GLY A 29 0.60 9.59 2.69
CA GLY A 29 -0.28 8.48 2.34
C GLY A 29 -0.98 8.68 1.00
N CYS A 30 -1.23 7.58 0.28
CA CYS A 30 -1.59 7.67 -1.14
C CYS A 30 -2.85 8.48 -1.45
N ARG A 31 -3.84 8.52 -0.55
CA ARG A 31 -5.06 9.30 -0.76
C ARG A 31 -4.82 10.80 -0.59
N ASN A 32 -4.02 11.18 0.42
CA ASN A 32 -3.66 12.57 0.71
C ASN A 32 -2.69 13.13 -0.34
N GLU A 33 -1.87 12.28 -0.95
CA GLU A 33 -0.94 12.64 -2.03
C GLU A 33 -1.54 12.51 -3.44
N ASN A 34 -2.86 12.42 -3.56
CA ASN A 34 -3.56 12.28 -4.84
C ASN A 34 -3.01 11.17 -5.77
N GLY A 35 -2.59 10.06 -5.16
CA GLY A 35 -2.07 8.89 -5.86
C GLY A 35 -0.67 9.04 -6.46
N THR A 36 -0.01 10.19 -6.26
CA THR A 36 1.31 10.51 -6.82
C THR A 36 2.33 10.62 -5.69
N ILE A 37 3.18 9.59 -5.55
CA ILE A 37 4.02 9.43 -4.36
C ILE A 37 5.43 9.95 -4.58
N ALA A 38 5.81 11.00 -3.84
CA ALA A 38 7.07 11.70 -4.01
C ALA A 38 8.29 10.80 -3.74
N PHE A 39 8.29 10.02 -2.65
CA PHE A 39 9.42 9.14 -2.32
C PHE A 39 9.61 7.97 -3.30
N LEU A 40 8.63 7.75 -4.19
CA LEU A 40 8.70 6.78 -5.29
C LEU A 40 9.06 7.44 -6.63
N ASN A 41 9.37 8.74 -6.65
CA ASN A 41 9.60 9.53 -7.87
C ASN A 41 8.48 9.38 -8.92
N MET A 42 7.23 9.26 -8.47
CA MET A 42 6.09 9.21 -9.38
C MET A 42 5.84 10.59 -9.98
N THR A 43 5.67 10.64 -11.29
CA THR A 43 5.32 11.85 -12.05
C THR A 43 3.82 11.98 -12.29
N GLU A 44 3.06 10.92 -12.05
CA GLU A 44 1.62 10.89 -12.24
C GLU A 44 0.94 9.92 -11.25
N PRO A 45 -0.39 10.02 -11.05
CA PRO A 45 -1.11 9.13 -10.16
C PRO A 45 -1.10 7.68 -10.67
N CYS A 46 -1.01 6.71 -9.76
CA CYS A 46 -1.10 5.30 -10.16
C CYS A 46 -2.50 4.92 -10.70
N ASN A 47 -2.54 3.91 -11.57
CA ASN A 47 -3.78 3.46 -12.23
C ASN A 47 -4.89 3.06 -11.25
N VAL A 48 -4.54 2.44 -10.12
CA VAL A 48 -5.52 2.05 -9.09
C VAL A 48 -6.18 3.28 -8.45
N TYR A 49 -5.41 4.33 -8.17
CA TYR A 49 -5.94 5.57 -7.62
C TYR A 49 -6.88 6.25 -8.62
N LYS A 50 -6.43 6.42 -9.88
CA LYS A 50 -7.26 6.97 -10.98
C LYS A 50 -8.59 6.21 -11.10
N CYS A 51 -8.53 4.87 -11.10
CA CYS A 51 -9.71 4.02 -11.18
C CYS A 51 -10.69 4.24 -10.02
N SER A 52 -10.20 4.24 -8.76
CA SER A 52 -11.07 4.48 -7.60
C SER A 52 -11.74 5.86 -7.61
N ARG A 53 -11.03 6.89 -8.09
CA ARG A 53 -11.58 8.25 -8.20
C ARG A 53 -12.64 8.35 -9.28
N ASN A 54 -12.38 7.79 -10.46
CA ASN A 54 -13.35 7.77 -11.56
C ASN A 54 -14.64 7.02 -11.17
N ARG A 55 -14.55 6.02 -10.30
CA ARG A 55 -15.70 5.24 -9.82
C ARG A 55 -16.36 5.80 -8.55
N GLY A 56 -15.78 6.84 -7.94
CA GLY A 56 -16.32 7.43 -6.71
C GLY A 56 -16.29 6.50 -5.48
N ILE A 57 -15.39 5.50 -5.46
CA ILE A 57 -15.31 4.51 -4.37
C ILE A 57 -14.08 4.73 -3.49
N ASN A 58 -14.24 4.49 -2.19
CA ASN A 58 -13.13 4.58 -1.23
C ASN A 58 -12.36 3.27 -1.09
N PHE A 59 -13.05 2.14 -1.24
CA PHE A 59 -12.45 0.82 -1.20
C PHE A 59 -12.81 0.04 -2.45
N CYS A 60 -11.84 -0.68 -3.00
CA CYS A 60 -12.09 -1.46 -4.22
C CYS A 60 -13.15 -2.55 -4.00
N TYR A 61 -13.37 -3.02 -2.77
CA TYR A 61 -14.38 -4.05 -2.48
C TYR A 61 -15.84 -3.58 -2.60
N ASP A 62 -16.04 -2.26 -2.74
CA ASP A 62 -17.33 -1.63 -3.07
C ASP A 62 -17.59 -1.60 -4.58
N CYS A 63 -16.58 -1.91 -5.41
CA CYS A 63 -16.74 -2.03 -6.85
C CYS A 63 -17.49 -3.33 -7.19
N SER A 64 -18.44 -3.26 -8.12
CA SER A 64 -19.15 -4.44 -8.65
C SER A 64 -18.23 -5.44 -9.35
N GLU A 65 -17.10 -4.98 -9.87
CA GLU A 65 -16.10 -5.80 -10.56
C GLU A 65 -15.02 -6.33 -9.61
N PHE A 66 -15.16 -6.18 -8.29
CA PHE A 66 -14.15 -6.66 -7.35
C PHE A 66 -14.21 -8.19 -7.16
N PRO A 67 -13.06 -8.91 -7.25
CA PRO A 67 -11.72 -8.42 -7.61
C PRO A 67 -11.55 -8.23 -9.13
N CYS A 68 -10.78 -7.21 -9.53
CA CYS A 68 -10.54 -6.88 -10.96
C CYS A 68 -9.05 -6.87 -11.32
N ASP A 69 -8.76 -6.71 -12.62
CA ASP A 69 -7.41 -6.78 -13.21
C ASP A 69 -6.42 -5.75 -12.65
N HIS A 70 -6.91 -4.62 -12.12
CA HIS A 70 -6.08 -3.64 -11.42
C HIS A 70 -5.45 -4.18 -10.12
N LEU A 71 -5.95 -5.30 -9.60
CA LEU A 71 -5.51 -5.92 -8.35
C LEU A 71 -4.83 -7.28 -8.58
N HIS A 72 -4.41 -7.58 -9.82
CA HIS A 72 -3.62 -8.78 -10.11
C HIS A 72 -2.41 -8.90 -9.18
N PRO A 73 -2.12 -10.11 -8.66
CA PRO A 73 -0.87 -10.37 -7.97
C PRO A 73 0.26 -10.44 -9.01
N TYR A 74 1.38 -9.81 -8.72
CA TYR A 74 2.56 -9.83 -9.58
C TYR A 74 3.71 -10.49 -8.83
N ALA A 75 4.48 -11.34 -9.52
CA ALA A 75 5.74 -11.86 -8.99
C ALA A 75 6.82 -10.77 -8.91
N ASP A 76 6.77 -9.77 -9.81
CA ASP A 76 7.69 -8.64 -9.82
C ASP A 76 7.70 -7.93 -8.46
N LYS A 77 8.87 -7.84 -7.81
CA LYS A 77 9.05 -7.21 -6.50
C LYS A 77 8.19 -7.81 -5.37
N ALA A 78 7.65 -9.01 -5.54
CA ALA A 78 6.82 -9.67 -4.52
C ALA A 78 7.52 -9.87 -3.17
N SER A 79 8.86 -9.98 -3.17
CA SER A 79 9.72 -10.05 -1.98
C SER A 79 10.01 -8.69 -1.33
N GLN A 80 9.74 -7.58 -2.02
CA GLN A 80 10.10 -6.23 -1.61
C GLN A 80 8.89 -5.38 -1.21
N VAL A 81 7.73 -5.57 -1.85
CA VAL A 81 6.53 -4.76 -1.64
C VAL A 81 5.30 -5.60 -1.31
N PRO A 82 4.39 -5.13 -0.44
CA PRO A 82 3.24 -5.91 0.03
C PRO A 82 2.06 -5.95 -0.97
N HIS A 83 2.28 -5.66 -2.25
CA HIS A 83 1.22 -5.49 -3.25
C HIS A 83 0.28 -6.71 -3.38
N ASN A 84 0.78 -7.94 -3.25
CA ASN A 84 -0.01 -9.17 -3.39
C ASN A 84 -0.92 -9.41 -2.17
N THR A 85 -0.70 -8.69 -1.06
CA THR A 85 -1.59 -8.76 0.11
C THR A 85 -2.82 -7.86 -0.05
N LYS A 86 -2.89 -7.01 -1.09
CA LYS A 86 -3.96 -6.01 -1.25
C LYS A 86 -5.35 -6.64 -1.31
N VAL A 87 -5.57 -7.61 -2.19
CA VAL A 87 -6.88 -8.27 -2.35
C VAL A 87 -7.29 -8.96 -1.05
N PHE A 88 -6.37 -9.70 -0.43
CA PHE A 88 -6.64 -10.37 0.83
C PHE A 88 -7.02 -9.38 1.95
N ASN A 89 -6.27 -8.28 2.08
CA ASN A 89 -6.61 -7.22 3.04
C ASN A 89 -7.95 -6.56 2.74
N LEU A 90 -8.28 -6.30 1.47
CA LEU A 90 -9.59 -5.74 1.09
C LEU A 90 -10.75 -6.69 1.44
N CYS A 91 -10.59 -8.00 1.23
CA CYS A 91 -11.57 -8.99 1.66
C CYS A 91 -11.74 -9.01 3.19
N LEU A 92 -10.65 -8.89 3.95
CA LEU A 92 -10.72 -8.80 5.41
C LEU A 92 -11.42 -7.52 5.86
N ILE A 93 -11.07 -6.36 5.29
CA ILE A 93 -11.72 -5.08 5.62
C ILE A 93 -13.22 -5.16 5.32
N LYS A 94 -13.63 -5.72 4.18
CA LYS A 94 -15.06 -5.94 3.88
C LYS A 94 -15.74 -6.84 4.90
N LYS A 95 -15.05 -7.88 5.36
CA LYS A 95 -15.59 -8.88 6.30
C LYS A 95 -15.74 -8.34 7.71
N MET A 96 -14.80 -7.53 8.19
CA MET A 96 -14.69 -7.19 9.63
C MET A 96 -14.61 -5.69 9.93
N GLY A 97 -14.61 -4.83 8.91
CA GLY A 97 -14.40 -3.39 9.07
C GLY A 97 -12.92 -3.00 9.09
N LEU A 98 -12.66 -1.73 8.80
CA LEU A 98 -11.30 -1.19 8.67
C LEU A 98 -10.55 -1.21 10.02
N GLU A 99 -11.23 -0.81 11.09
CA GLU A 99 -10.66 -0.61 12.41
C GLU A 99 -10.26 -1.95 13.03
N ALA A 100 -11.15 -2.95 12.98
CA ALA A 100 -10.86 -4.29 13.47
C ALA A 100 -9.74 -4.95 12.65
N TRP A 101 -9.75 -4.79 11.32
CA TRP A 101 -8.65 -5.25 10.47
C TRP A 101 -7.32 -4.59 10.85
N ALA A 102 -7.30 -3.27 11.04
CA ALA A 102 -6.10 -2.52 11.36
C ALA A 102 -5.50 -2.98 12.70
N LYS A 103 -6.36 -3.21 13.70
CA LYS A 103 -5.96 -3.66 15.04
C LYS A 103 -5.48 -5.11 15.06
N GLU A 104 -6.19 -6.02 14.38
CA GLU A 104 -6.02 -7.46 14.61
C GLU A 104 -5.31 -8.21 13.47
N LYS A 105 -5.39 -7.68 12.24
CA LYS A 105 -4.96 -8.41 11.04
C LYS A 105 -3.82 -7.75 10.28
N ALA A 106 -3.75 -6.43 10.17
CA ALA A 106 -2.81 -5.74 9.28
C ALA A 106 -1.34 -6.20 9.47
N LYS A 107 -0.87 -6.29 10.72
CA LYS A 107 0.48 -6.78 11.04
C LYS A 107 0.64 -8.28 10.70
N ASN A 108 -0.33 -9.09 11.12
CA ASN A 108 -0.29 -10.53 10.97
C ASN A 108 -0.27 -10.96 9.49
N VAL A 109 -1.09 -10.33 8.64
CA VAL A 109 -1.08 -10.58 7.19
C VAL A 109 0.29 -10.30 6.59
N LYS A 110 0.90 -9.16 6.94
CA LYS A 110 2.23 -8.79 6.46
C LYS A 110 3.29 -9.81 6.91
N ASP A 111 3.30 -10.16 8.19
CA ASP A 111 4.29 -11.11 8.72
C ASP A 111 4.11 -12.51 8.12
N THR A 112 2.88 -13.00 7.97
CA THR A 112 2.61 -14.27 7.30
C THR A 112 3.06 -14.25 5.85
N TYR A 113 2.79 -13.18 5.09
CA TYR A 113 3.18 -13.08 3.69
C TYR A 113 4.70 -13.07 3.48
N PHE A 114 5.46 -12.32 4.30
CA PHE A 114 6.92 -12.19 4.09
C PHE A 114 7.77 -13.21 4.85
N LYS A 115 7.26 -13.79 5.94
CA LYS A 115 8.06 -14.65 6.85
C LYS A 115 7.44 -16.02 7.07
N GLY A 116 6.16 -16.20 6.71
CA GLY A 116 5.47 -17.47 6.86
C GLY A 116 6.06 -18.54 5.93
N LYS A 117 5.90 -19.78 6.34
CA LYS A 117 6.12 -20.94 5.47
C LYS A 117 4.76 -21.56 5.17
N PHE A 118 4.54 -21.92 3.91
CA PHE A 118 3.38 -22.69 3.53
C PHE A 118 3.37 -24.02 4.30
N LYS A 119 2.19 -24.43 4.77
CA LYS A 119 1.99 -25.68 5.50
C LYS A 119 0.93 -26.48 4.74
N LEU A 120 1.21 -27.76 4.53
CA LEU A 120 0.27 -28.73 3.99
C LEU A 120 -0.61 -29.29 5.10
#